data_AF-A0AAV0TX87-F1
#
_entry.id   AF-A0AAV0TX87-F1
#
_cell.length_a   1.000
_cell.length_b   1.000
_cell.length_c   1.000
_cell.angle_alpha   90.00
_cell.angle_beta   90.00
_cell.angle_gamma   90.00
#
_symmetry.space_group_name_H-M   'P 1'
#
loop_
_entity.id
_entity.type
_entity.pdbx_description
1 polymer ?
#
loop_
_entity_poly.entity_id
_entity_poly.type
_entity_poly.pdbx_seq_one_letter_code
_entity_poly.pdbx_strand_id
1 'polypeptide(L)'
;MSGALGLSQQGVELKSIMRSTEGVERKTRIFCTLGPSCWSEEGLIELIDAGMNLARFNFSHGDHSSHAEALNRLRTVLATRPYRNIATMLDTKGPEIRTGFLANKDKVHIKKGSTLELTTDYEFLGDETKIACSYPELPQSVTIGGTILVADGSLVLTVMEIKEDSVLTRANNAAMLSECKNMNLPGCKVMLPTLTEKDEDDLVNFGLVYGVDYIAASFVRTGQDIVNIRKVLGLRGRGIKIIAKIEKSKKDLRTLMRFWPRRMVSWWPVVTWAWRFHPEKGVLSSENDDS
;
A
#
# COMPACT_ATOMS: atom_id res chain seq x y z
N MET A 1 2.26 -13.72 32.54
CA MET A 1 2.27 -12.37 31.92
C MET A 1 3.10 -11.45 32.81
N SER A 2 4.39 -11.25 32.54
CA SER A 2 5.23 -10.32 33.34
C SER A 2 6.54 -9.98 32.61
N GLY A 3 6.47 -9.40 31.42
CA GLY A 3 7.70 -9.14 30.64
C GLY A 3 7.80 -7.79 29.94
N ALA A 4 6.74 -6.97 29.92
CA ALA A 4 6.72 -5.74 29.11
C ALA A 4 6.56 -4.44 29.90
N LEU A 5 6.38 -4.50 31.23
CA LEU A 5 6.19 -3.31 32.06
C LEU A 5 7.50 -2.71 32.62
N GLY A 6 8.66 -3.33 32.36
CA GLY A 6 9.93 -2.93 32.99
C GLY A 6 10.88 -2.05 32.15
N LEU A 7 10.69 -1.96 30.83
CA LEU A 7 11.68 -1.29 29.96
C LEU A 7 11.54 0.24 29.89
N SER A 8 10.42 0.81 30.34
CA SER A 8 10.21 2.27 30.27
C SER A 8 10.76 3.04 31.46
N GLN A 9 11.38 2.38 32.45
CA GLN A 9 11.90 3.02 33.67
C GLN A 9 13.36 2.71 33.99
N GLN A 10 14.03 1.85 33.23
CA GLN A 10 15.47 1.62 33.38
C GLN A 10 16.20 2.30 32.21
N GLY A 11 17.19 3.15 32.54
CA GLY A 11 18.05 3.75 31.53
C GLY A 11 18.68 2.67 30.65
N VAL A 12 18.79 2.93 29.35
CA VAL A 12 19.46 2.01 28.44
C VAL A 12 20.95 2.01 28.78
N GLU A 13 21.48 0.88 29.24
CA GLU A 13 22.90 0.77 29.55
C GLU A 13 23.74 0.80 28.27
N LEU A 14 24.87 1.52 28.28
CA LEU A 14 25.82 1.55 27.16
C LEU A 14 26.28 0.14 26.77
N LYS A 15 26.41 -0.77 27.74
CA LYS A 15 26.74 -2.18 27.50
C LYS A 15 25.68 -2.90 26.66
N SER A 16 24.40 -2.57 26.84
CA SER A 16 23.32 -3.15 26.03
C SER A 16 23.35 -2.65 24.59
N ILE A 17 23.80 -1.42 24.36
CA ILE A 17 23.96 -0.83 23.01
C ILE A 17 25.17 -1.43 22.30
N MET A 18 26.29 -1.59 23.03
CA MET A 18 27.57 -2.05 22.46
C MET A 18 27.67 -3.58 22.34
N ARG A 19 26.69 -4.34 22.84
CA ARG A 19 26.70 -5.80 22.78
C ARG A 19 26.47 -6.27 21.33
N SER A 20 27.27 -7.26 20.89
CA SER A 20 27.00 -7.97 19.64
C SER A 20 25.61 -8.62 19.64
N THR A 21 24.91 -8.46 18.52
CA THR A 21 23.59 -9.06 18.26
C THR A 21 23.69 -10.37 17.49
N GLU A 22 24.91 -10.84 17.21
CA GLU A 22 25.15 -12.09 16.51
C GLU A 22 24.56 -13.28 17.30
N GLY A 23 23.81 -14.15 16.60
CA GLY A 23 23.11 -15.28 17.21
C GLY A 23 21.88 -14.93 18.06
N VAL A 24 21.53 -13.64 18.22
CA VAL A 24 20.31 -13.24 18.91
C VAL A 24 19.10 -13.41 18.00
N GLU A 25 18.19 -14.31 18.36
CA GLU A 25 16.94 -14.49 17.62
C GLU A 25 16.00 -13.29 17.85
N ARG A 26 15.71 -12.56 16.77
CA ARG A 26 14.74 -11.45 16.81
C ARG A 26 13.32 -11.97 17.00
N LYS A 27 12.52 -11.24 17.78
CA LYS A 27 11.09 -11.51 17.97
C LYS A 27 10.23 -10.90 16.86
N THR A 28 10.64 -9.74 16.34
CA THR A 28 9.96 -9.01 15.27
C THR A 28 10.04 -9.81 13.97
N ARG A 29 8.92 -9.97 13.25
CA ARG A 29 8.87 -10.66 11.95
C ARG A 29 9.10 -9.68 10.79
N ILE A 30 9.73 -10.15 9.71
CA ILE A 30 10.08 -9.33 8.53
C ILE A 30 9.18 -9.73 7.35
N PHE A 31 8.51 -8.75 6.76
CA PHE A 31 7.71 -8.93 5.55
C PHE A 31 8.48 -8.31 4.38
N CYS A 32 8.73 -9.09 3.34
CA CYS A 32 9.48 -8.64 2.15
C CYS A 32 8.51 -8.54 0.98
N THR A 33 8.47 -7.38 0.32
CA THR A 33 7.74 -7.24 -0.95
C THR A 33 8.58 -7.87 -2.04
N LEU A 34 8.03 -8.86 -2.74
CA LEU A 34 8.72 -9.49 -3.86
C LEU A 34 8.50 -8.66 -5.12
N GLY A 35 9.58 -8.50 -5.89
CA GLY A 35 9.55 -7.84 -7.18
C GLY A 35 10.71 -8.33 -8.06
N PRO A 36 10.82 -7.84 -9.31
CA PRO A 36 11.79 -8.33 -10.28
C PRO A 36 13.25 -8.35 -9.77
N SER A 37 13.61 -7.44 -8.86
CA SER A 37 14.96 -7.38 -8.26
C SER A 37 15.31 -8.55 -7.35
N CYS A 38 14.34 -9.35 -6.90
CA CYS A 38 14.56 -10.48 -5.99
C CYS A 38 13.76 -11.73 -6.36
N TRP A 39 13.28 -11.81 -7.61
CA TRP A 39 12.53 -12.98 -8.08
C TRP A 39 13.42 -14.17 -8.41
N SER A 40 14.74 -14.04 -8.60
CA SER A 40 15.60 -15.20 -8.86
C SER A 40 15.66 -16.15 -7.66
N GLU A 41 16.08 -17.40 -7.89
CA GLU A 41 16.22 -18.36 -6.79
C GLU A 41 17.25 -17.88 -5.78
N GLU A 42 18.37 -17.32 -6.26
CA GLU A 42 19.44 -16.75 -5.44
C GLU A 42 18.92 -15.59 -4.59
N GLY A 43 18.15 -14.67 -5.17
CA GLY A 43 17.57 -13.55 -4.43
C GLY A 43 16.58 -13.99 -3.35
N LEU A 44 15.76 -15.01 -3.63
CA LEU A 44 14.84 -15.58 -2.65
C LEU A 44 15.59 -16.29 -1.53
N ILE A 45 16.67 -17.02 -1.86
CA ILE A 45 17.58 -17.66 -0.91
C ILE A 45 18.16 -16.63 0.06
N GLU A 46 18.74 -15.56 -0.47
CA GLU A 46 19.33 -14.48 0.32
C GLU A 46 18.30 -13.86 1.28
N LEU A 47 17.08 -13.59 0.79
CA LEU A 47 16.01 -13.04 1.62
C LEU A 47 15.58 -14.01 2.74
N ILE A 48 15.44 -15.31 2.44
CA ILE A 48 15.06 -16.31 3.45
C ILE A 48 16.15 -16.43 4.52
N ASP A 49 17.41 -16.48 4.11
CA ASP A 49 18.54 -16.68 5.02
C ASP A 49 18.81 -15.42 5.86
N ALA A 50 18.58 -14.22 5.30
CA ALA A 50 18.53 -12.95 6.02
C ALA A 50 17.32 -12.81 6.97
N GLY A 51 16.32 -13.69 6.84
CA GLY A 51 15.22 -13.81 7.78
C GLY A 51 13.88 -13.26 7.30
N MET A 52 13.57 -13.28 6.02
CA MET A 52 12.19 -13.13 5.57
C MET A 52 11.26 -14.06 6.39
N ASN A 53 10.07 -13.58 6.74
CA ASN A 53 9.03 -14.39 7.38
C ASN A 53 7.72 -14.41 6.58
N LEU A 54 7.52 -13.41 5.73
CA LEU A 54 6.37 -13.31 4.87
C LEU A 54 6.76 -12.68 3.53
N ALA A 55 6.35 -13.31 2.44
CA ALA A 55 6.49 -12.83 1.08
C ALA A 55 5.21 -12.08 0.66
N ARG A 56 5.32 -10.76 0.45
CA ARG A 56 4.24 -9.89 -0.01
C ARG A 56 4.28 -9.76 -1.53
N PHE A 57 3.20 -10.15 -2.18
CA PHE A 57 2.95 -9.95 -3.61
C PHE A 57 2.06 -8.72 -3.76
N ASN A 58 2.58 -7.67 -4.41
CA ASN A 58 1.86 -6.41 -4.59
C ASN A 58 1.08 -6.42 -5.91
N PHE A 59 -0.24 -6.56 -5.85
CA PHE A 59 -1.11 -6.67 -7.04
C PHE A 59 -1.47 -5.32 -7.67
N SER A 60 -0.97 -4.20 -7.13
CA SER A 60 -0.94 -2.92 -7.86
C SER A 60 -0.03 -2.98 -9.09
N HIS A 61 0.90 -3.95 -9.15
CA HIS A 61 1.83 -4.16 -10.25
C HIS A 61 1.87 -5.64 -10.68
N GLY A 62 2.27 -5.88 -11.92
CA GLY A 62 2.35 -7.23 -12.48
C GLY A 62 0.98 -7.85 -12.77
N ASP A 63 1.01 -9.13 -13.12
CA ASP A 63 -0.15 -9.93 -13.50
C ASP A 63 -0.14 -11.28 -12.75
N HIS A 64 -1.19 -12.08 -12.92
CA HIS A 64 -1.27 -13.38 -12.23
C HIS A 64 -0.15 -14.34 -12.64
N SER A 65 0.30 -14.29 -13.89
CA SER A 65 1.33 -15.20 -14.41
C SER A 65 2.66 -14.95 -13.71
N SER A 66 3.11 -13.69 -13.71
CA SER A 66 4.36 -13.27 -13.09
C SER A 66 4.38 -13.51 -11.57
N HIS A 67 3.27 -13.20 -10.87
CA HIS A 67 3.16 -13.52 -9.44
C HIS A 67 3.14 -15.02 -9.17
N ALA A 68 2.53 -15.83 -10.06
CA ALA A 68 2.48 -17.28 -9.92
C ALA A 68 3.85 -17.92 -10.12
N GLU A 69 4.62 -17.46 -11.11
CA GLU A 69 6.01 -17.89 -11.33
C GLU A 69 6.88 -17.60 -10.10
N ALA A 70 6.80 -16.38 -9.57
CA ALA A 70 7.53 -16.00 -8.36
C ALA A 70 7.12 -16.85 -7.14
N LEU A 71 5.82 -17.13 -6.97
CA LEU A 71 5.33 -17.98 -5.89
C LEU A 71 5.79 -19.44 -6.02
N ASN A 72 5.76 -19.99 -7.23
CA ASN A 72 6.22 -21.35 -7.50
C ASN A 72 7.72 -21.48 -7.20
N ARG A 73 8.52 -20.51 -7.63
CA ARG A 73 9.95 -20.46 -7.32
C ARG A 73 10.22 -20.36 -5.82
N LEU A 74 9.49 -19.50 -5.11
CA LEU A 74 9.55 -19.42 -3.63
C LEU A 74 9.27 -20.78 -2.99
N ARG A 75 8.24 -21.49 -3.45
CA ARG A 75 7.90 -22.84 -2.94
C ARG A 75 9.00 -23.87 -3.22
N THR A 76 9.61 -23.84 -4.40
CA THR A 76 10.76 -24.69 -4.75
C THR A 76 11.94 -24.43 -3.82
N VAL A 77 12.29 -23.16 -3.60
CA VAL A 77 13.38 -22.78 -2.69
C VAL A 77 13.06 -23.21 -1.24
N LEU A 78 11.82 -23.07 -0.79
CA LEU A 78 11.39 -23.49 0.56
C LEU A 78 11.42 -25.00 0.75
N ALA A 79 11.16 -25.79 -0.29
CA ALA A 79 11.25 -27.25 -0.23
C ALA A 79 12.67 -27.73 0.15
N THR A 80 13.70 -26.93 -0.12
CA THR A 80 15.09 -27.20 0.27
C THR A 80 15.45 -26.69 1.67
N ARG A 81 14.53 -26.02 2.38
CA ARG A 81 14.76 -25.36 3.68
C ARG A 81 13.70 -25.77 4.73
N PRO A 82 13.75 -27.01 5.25
CA PRO A 82 12.69 -27.59 6.09
C PRO A 82 12.40 -26.84 7.40
N TYR A 83 13.33 -26.02 7.88
CA TYR A 83 13.18 -25.23 9.12
C TYR A 83 12.71 -23.79 8.89
N ARG A 84 12.44 -23.40 7.64
CA ARG A 84 11.99 -22.05 7.28
C ARG A 84 10.54 -22.10 6.83
N ASN A 85 9.67 -21.49 7.63
CA ASN A 85 8.26 -21.28 7.28
C ASN A 85 8.05 -19.82 6.88
N ILE A 86 7.73 -19.60 5.60
CA ILE A 86 7.45 -18.28 5.03
C ILE A 86 5.97 -18.23 4.66
N ALA A 87 5.25 -17.28 5.25
CA ALA A 87 3.87 -17.01 4.86
C ALA A 87 3.83 -16.25 3.53
N THR A 88 2.71 -16.33 2.84
CA THR A 88 2.44 -15.61 1.58
C THR A 88 1.30 -14.63 1.77
N MET A 89 1.46 -13.43 1.22
CA MET A 89 0.46 -12.36 1.32
C MET A 89 0.16 -11.80 -0.06
N LEU A 90 -1.13 -11.80 -0.41
CA LEU A 90 -1.65 -11.00 -1.51
C LEU A 90 -1.99 -9.62 -0.98
N ASP A 91 -1.35 -8.57 -1.50
CA ASP A 91 -1.72 -7.17 -1.22
C ASP A 91 -2.54 -6.62 -2.38
N THR A 92 -3.82 -6.36 -2.13
CA THR A 92 -4.79 -5.89 -3.13
C THR A 92 -4.41 -4.50 -3.63
N LYS A 93 -4.75 -4.18 -4.87
CA LYS A 93 -4.59 -2.81 -5.37
C LYS A 93 -5.55 -1.87 -4.64
N GLY A 94 -6.80 -2.28 -4.55
CA GLY A 94 -7.86 -1.52 -3.93
C GLY A 94 -8.31 -0.29 -4.75
N PRO A 95 -9.32 0.42 -4.23
CA PRO A 95 -9.87 1.60 -4.87
C PRO A 95 -8.91 2.81 -4.75
N GLU A 96 -8.21 3.12 -5.84
CA GLU A 96 -7.31 4.27 -5.92
C GLU A 96 -7.90 5.39 -6.78
N ILE A 97 -7.67 6.64 -6.38
CA ILE A 97 -7.94 7.81 -7.22
C ILE A 97 -6.61 8.19 -7.87
N ARG A 98 -6.60 8.37 -9.18
CA ARG A 98 -5.40 8.73 -9.95
C ARG A 98 -5.66 9.87 -10.92
N THR A 99 -4.59 10.60 -11.24
CA THR A 99 -4.57 11.53 -12.37
C THR A 99 -4.53 10.76 -13.69
N GLY A 100 -5.01 11.34 -14.78
CA GLY A 100 -4.96 10.72 -16.11
C GLY A 100 -3.60 10.84 -16.81
N PHE A 101 -3.64 10.65 -18.13
CA PHE A 101 -2.50 10.77 -19.04
C PHE A 101 -2.25 12.24 -19.42
N LEU A 102 -1.05 12.54 -19.91
CA LEU A 102 -0.63 13.89 -20.28
C LEU A 102 -0.44 14.00 -21.80
N ALA A 103 -0.84 15.13 -22.38
CA ALA A 103 -0.80 15.35 -23.83
C ALA A 103 0.62 15.20 -24.41
N ASN A 104 1.63 15.67 -23.67
CA ASN A 104 3.01 15.65 -24.13
C ASN A 104 3.83 14.45 -23.62
N LYS A 105 3.22 13.45 -22.93
CA LYS A 105 3.84 12.26 -22.28
C LYS A 105 5.01 12.54 -21.31
N ASP A 106 5.50 13.77 -21.26
CA ASP A 106 6.47 14.28 -20.32
C ASP A 106 5.79 14.78 -19.03
N LYS A 107 6.62 15.25 -18.09
CA LYS A 107 6.14 15.85 -16.84
C LYS A 107 5.61 17.26 -17.09
N VAL A 108 4.47 17.60 -16.51
CA VAL A 108 3.93 18.97 -16.51
C VAL A 108 4.40 19.73 -15.27
N HIS A 109 4.74 21.02 -15.44
CA HIS A 109 5.16 21.88 -14.35
C HIS A 109 3.99 22.73 -13.85
N ILE A 110 3.45 22.38 -12.68
CA ILE A 110 2.40 23.15 -12.03
C ILE A 110 3.05 24.25 -11.21
N LYS A 111 2.70 25.50 -11.49
CA LYS A 111 3.26 26.67 -10.79
C LYS A 111 2.46 26.96 -9.52
N LYS A 112 3.15 27.42 -8.47
CA LYS A 112 2.47 27.88 -7.26
C LYS A 112 1.50 29.01 -7.60
N GLY A 113 0.28 28.93 -7.08
CA GLY A 113 -0.78 29.91 -7.27
C GLY A 113 -1.53 29.80 -8.60
N SER A 114 -1.11 28.93 -9.51
CA SER A 114 -1.84 28.71 -10.76
C SER A 114 -3.16 27.99 -10.51
N THR A 115 -4.09 28.21 -11.44
CA THR A 115 -5.34 27.47 -11.50
C THR A 115 -5.10 26.14 -12.21
N LEU A 116 -5.66 25.06 -11.68
CA LEU A 116 -5.67 23.75 -12.31
C LEU A 116 -7.07 23.15 -12.25
N GLU A 117 -7.63 22.80 -13.40
CA GLU A 117 -8.91 22.11 -13.51
C GLU A 117 -8.72 20.59 -13.44
N LEU A 118 -9.49 19.93 -12.58
CA LEU A 118 -9.54 18.47 -12.48
C LEU A 118 -10.84 17.97 -13.11
N THR A 119 -10.77 17.34 -14.28
CA THR A 119 -11.94 16.81 -15.01
C THR A 119 -12.20 15.35 -14.68
N THR A 120 -13.46 14.92 -14.67
CA THR A 120 -13.84 13.50 -14.53
C THR A 120 -13.81 12.73 -15.85
N ASP A 121 -13.61 13.42 -16.98
CA ASP A 121 -13.31 12.79 -18.26
C ASP A 121 -11.90 12.19 -18.23
N TYR A 122 -11.81 10.88 -18.02
CA TYR A 122 -10.53 10.17 -17.88
C TYR A 122 -9.78 9.97 -19.20
N GLU A 123 -10.44 10.18 -20.34
CA GLU A 123 -9.81 10.13 -21.66
C GLU A 123 -9.09 11.44 -22.02
N PHE A 124 -9.39 12.52 -21.28
CA PHE A 124 -8.75 13.82 -21.49
C PHE A 124 -7.24 13.76 -21.24
N LEU A 125 -6.47 14.13 -22.26
CA LEU A 125 -5.01 14.25 -22.18
C LEU A 125 -4.65 15.59 -21.51
N GLY A 126 -4.13 15.51 -20.30
CA GLY A 126 -3.87 16.66 -19.44
C GLY A 126 -2.64 17.50 -19.79
N ASP A 127 -2.63 18.73 -19.29
CA ASP A 127 -1.54 19.70 -19.36
C ASP A 127 -1.40 20.48 -18.03
N GLU A 128 -0.67 21.60 -18.02
CA GLU A 128 -0.50 22.43 -16.81
C GLU A 128 -1.77 23.16 -16.33
N THR A 129 -2.83 23.18 -17.14
CA THR A 129 -4.09 23.90 -16.87
C THR A 129 -5.25 22.97 -16.57
N LYS A 130 -5.26 21.75 -17.12
CA LYS A 130 -6.33 20.77 -16.92
C LYS A 130 -5.78 19.35 -16.88
N ILE A 131 -6.19 18.56 -15.89
CA ILE A 131 -5.78 17.16 -15.72
C ILE A 131 -7.00 16.30 -15.41
N ALA A 132 -7.05 15.09 -15.97
CA ALA A 132 -8.10 14.14 -15.68
C ALA A 132 -7.95 13.47 -14.31
N CYS A 133 -9.07 13.08 -13.70
CA CYS A 133 -9.17 12.37 -12.43
C CYS A 133 -9.98 11.08 -12.64
N SER A 134 -9.48 9.95 -12.16
CA SER A 134 -10.10 8.63 -12.32
C SER A 134 -11.35 8.42 -11.45
N TYR A 135 -11.78 9.42 -10.68
CA TYR A 135 -12.89 9.32 -9.75
C TYR A 135 -14.05 10.20 -10.23
N PRO A 136 -15.08 9.59 -10.86
CA PRO A 136 -16.21 10.32 -11.42
C PRO A 136 -16.98 11.14 -10.38
N GLU A 137 -17.03 10.67 -9.15
CA GLU A 137 -17.74 11.35 -8.07
C GLU A 137 -16.89 12.43 -7.37
N LEU A 138 -15.79 12.88 -7.99
CA LEU A 138 -14.93 13.93 -7.46
C LEU A 138 -15.72 15.21 -7.13
N PRO A 139 -16.53 15.80 -8.05
CA PRO A 139 -17.27 17.03 -7.78
C PRO A 139 -18.23 16.93 -6.58
N GLN A 140 -18.85 15.77 -6.37
CA GLN A 140 -19.80 15.51 -5.29
C GLN A 140 -19.10 15.21 -3.95
N SER A 141 -17.84 14.81 -3.99
CA SER A 141 -17.09 14.38 -2.80
C SER A 141 -16.31 15.51 -2.14
N VAL A 142 -15.86 16.49 -2.93
CA VAL A 142 -15.08 17.62 -2.42
C VAL A 142 -15.98 18.79 -1.99
N THR A 143 -15.40 19.72 -1.25
CA THR A 143 -16.06 20.96 -0.84
C THR A 143 -15.17 22.14 -1.19
N ILE A 144 -15.76 23.30 -1.47
CA ILE A 144 -15.01 24.55 -1.69
C ILE A 144 -14.14 24.85 -0.45
N GLY A 145 -12.88 25.19 -0.67
CA GLY A 145 -11.86 25.33 0.38
C GLY A 145 -11.23 24.01 0.84
N GLY A 146 -11.74 22.87 0.36
CA GLY A 146 -11.18 21.55 0.63
C GLY A 146 -9.80 21.37 0.01
N THR A 147 -9.04 20.41 0.55
CA THR A 147 -7.69 20.07 0.07
C THR A 147 -7.71 18.81 -0.77
N ILE A 148 -7.00 18.84 -1.90
CA ILE A 148 -6.70 17.67 -2.72
C ILE A 148 -5.17 17.51 -2.74
N LEU A 149 -4.69 16.32 -2.41
CA LEU A 149 -3.28 15.96 -2.47
C LEU A 149 -3.04 15.12 -3.71
N VAL A 150 -1.98 15.42 -4.46
CA VAL A 150 -1.59 14.68 -5.66
C VAL A 150 -0.13 14.24 -5.53
N ALA A 151 0.19 13.03 -6.01
CA ALA A 151 1.52 12.43 -5.95
C ALA A 151 2.09 12.41 -4.52
N ASP A 152 1.40 11.72 -3.61
CA ASP A 152 1.75 11.60 -2.19
C ASP A 152 1.88 12.94 -1.45
N GLY A 153 1.15 13.96 -1.93
CA GLY A 153 1.18 15.31 -1.37
C GLY A 153 2.30 16.20 -1.91
N SER A 154 3.03 15.75 -2.93
CA SER A 154 4.00 16.57 -3.66
C SER A 154 3.35 17.81 -4.28
N LEU A 155 2.09 17.69 -4.70
CA LEU A 155 1.25 18.82 -5.10
C LEU A 155 0.03 18.92 -4.19
N VAL A 156 -0.16 20.10 -3.61
CA VAL A 156 -1.30 20.41 -2.75
C VAL A 156 -2.19 21.41 -3.48
N LEU A 157 -3.46 21.06 -3.64
CA LEU A 157 -4.46 21.84 -4.33
C LEU A 157 -5.56 22.26 -3.35
N THR A 158 -6.03 23.51 -3.47
CA THR A 158 -7.21 24.00 -2.76
C THR A 158 -8.37 24.10 -3.74
N VAL A 159 -9.51 23.50 -3.40
CA VAL A 159 -10.72 23.56 -4.23
C VAL A 159 -11.27 24.99 -4.22
N MET A 160 -11.40 25.59 -5.39
CA MET A 160 -11.90 26.95 -5.59
C MET A 160 -13.35 26.96 -6.05
N GLU A 161 -13.70 26.08 -6.98
CA GLU A 161 -15.03 26.00 -7.61
C GLU A 161 -15.33 24.55 -7.96
N ILE A 162 -16.60 24.16 -7.86
CA ILE A 162 -17.09 22.84 -8.23
C ILE A 162 -18.05 23.03 -9.40
N LYS A 163 -17.75 22.39 -10.53
CA LYS A 163 -18.58 22.36 -11.74
C LYS A 163 -19.30 21.01 -11.81
N GLU A 164 -20.04 20.78 -12.90
CA GLU A 164 -20.81 19.55 -13.11
C GLU A 164 -19.90 18.31 -13.24
N ASP A 165 -18.85 18.41 -14.05
CA ASP A 165 -17.95 17.32 -14.43
C ASP A 165 -16.47 17.58 -14.03
N SER A 166 -16.23 18.67 -13.30
CA SER A 166 -14.88 19.13 -13.05
C SER A 166 -14.78 19.99 -11.78
N VAL A 167 -13.57 20.10 -11.25
CA VAL A 167 -13.25 20.88 -10.06
C VAL A 167 -12.13 21.84 -10.38
N LEU A 168 -12.37 23.14 -10.19
CA LEU A 168 -11.34 24.15 -10.34
C LEU A 168 -10.57 24.27 -9.03
N THR A 169 -9.25 24.20 -9.11
CA THR A 169 -8.37 24.24 -7.94
C THR A 169 -7.29 25.30 -8.09
N ARG A 170 -6.70 25.70 -6.96
CA ARG A 170 -5.51 26.53 -6.89
C ARG A 170 -4.35 25.72 -6.34
N ALA A 171 -3.20 25.75 -7.02
CA ALA A 171 -1.99 25.12 -6.53
C ALA A 171 -1.37 25.89 -5.35
N ASN A 172 -1.21 25.24 -4.21
CA ASN A 172 -0.61 25.84 -3.01
C ASN A 172 0.93 25.85 -3.06
N ASN A 173 1.52 24.99 -3.89
CA ASN A 173 2.95 24.88 -4.12
C ASN A 173 3.23 24.54 -5.60
N ALA A 174 4.49 24.71 -6.02
CA ALA A 174 4.92 24.27 -7.34
C ALA A 174 5.30 22.78 -7.29
N ALA A 175 5.05 22.04 -8.37
CA ALA A 175 5.39 20.62 -8.47
C ALA A 175 5.56 20.17 -9.93
N MET A 176 6.38 19.15 -10.14
CA MET A 176 6.43 18.40 -11.40
C MET A 176 5.50 17.20 -11.29
N LEU A 177 4.50 17.12 -12.16
CA LEU A 177 3.55 16.01 -12.18
C LEU A 177 3.82 15.13 -13.40
N SER A 178 3.83 13.81 -13.21
CA SER A 178 3.80 12.84 -14.31
C SER A 178 2.45 12.13 -14.36
N GLU A 179 2.26 11.22 -15.30
CA GLU A 179 1.00 10.50 -15.50
C GLU A 179 0.64 9.58 -14.32
N CYS A 180 -0.66 9.27 -14.20
CA CYS A 180 -1.18 8.21 -13.33
C CYS A 180 -0.79 8.33 -11.85
N LYS A 181 -0.62 9.56 -11.33
CA LYS A 181 -0.27 9.81 -9.93
C LYS A 181 -1.46 9.62 -9.02
N ASN A 182 -1.20 9.13 -7.81
CA ASN A 182 -2.25 8.98 -6.82
C ASN A 182 -2.81 10.35 -6.38
N MET A 183 -4.05 10.33 -5.94
CA MET A 183 -4.74 11.47 -5.36
C MET A 183 -5.38 11.07 -4.04
N ASN A 184 -5.33 11.98 -3.06
CA ASN A 184 -5.99 11.82 -1.77
C ASN A 184 -6.90 13.02 -1.52
N LEU A 185 -8.07 12.78 -0.93
CA LEU A 185 -9.10 13.77 -0.64
C LEU A 185 -9.32 13.89 0.88
N PRO A 186 -8.40 14.54 1.62
CA PRO A 186 -8.55 14.75 3.06
C PRO A 186 -9.91 15.33 3.45
N GLY A 187 -10.55 14.73 4.46
CA GLY A 187 -11.84 15.19 4.96
C GLY A 187 -13.05 14.82 4.10
N CYS A 188 -12.84 14.21 2.93
CA CYS A 188 -13.92 13.84 2.01
C CYS A 188 -14.35 12.38 2.17
N LYS A 189 -15.65 12.11 1.96
CA LYS A 189 -16.18 10.74 1.91
C LYS A 189 -16.04 10.20 0.48
N VAL A 190 -14.92 9.54 0.21
CA VAL A 190 -14.71 8.79 -1.05
C VAL A 190 -15.71 7.63 -1.14
N MET A 191 -16.46 7.56 -2.25
CA MET A 191 -17.55 6.64 -2.53
C MET A 191 -17.15 5.48 -3.46
N LEU A 192 -15.86 5.14 -3.51
CA LEU A 192 -15.40 3.96 -4.26
C LEU A 192 -15.87 2.66 -3.60
N PRO A 193 -16.06 1.56 -4.36
CA PRO A 193 -16.34 0.25 -3.77
C PRO A 193 -15.17 -0.24 -2.90
N THR A 194 -15.41 -1.23 -2.04
CA THR A 194 -14.35 -1.83 -1.22
C THR A 194 -13.30 -2.55 -2.07
N LEU A 195 -13.77 -3.29 -3.07
CA LEU A 195 -12.99 -4.10 -3.99
C LEU A 195 -13.34 -3.64 -5.40
N THR A 196 -12.33 -3.55 -6.25
CA THR A 196 -12.53 -3.43 -7.70
C THR A 196 -12.78 -4.83 -8.29
N GLU A 197 -13.30 -4.90 -9.52
CA GLU A 197 -13.43 -6.17 -10.24
C GLU A 197 -12.09 -6.92 -10.34
N LYS A 198 -11.00 -6.16 -10.53
CA LYS A 198 -9.65 -6.70 -10.51
C LYS A 198 -9.29 -7.29 -9.15
N ASP A 199 -9.63 -6.61 -8.04
CA ASP A 199 -9.33 -7.16 -6.72
C ASP A 199 -10.12 -8.46 -6.47
N GLU A 200 -11.38 -8.55 -6.91
CA GLU A 200 -12.16 -9.79 -6.80
C GLU A 200 -11.54 -10.93 -7.62
N ASP A 201 -11.10 -10.65 -8.85
CA ASP A 201 -10.37 -11.57 -9.71
C ASP A 201 -9.05 -12.04 -9.04
N ASP A 202 -8.26 -11.11 -8.51
CA ASP A 202 -7.03 -11.41 -7.76
C ASP A 202 -7.31 -12.32 -6.56
N LEU A 203 -8.41 -12.08 -5.82
CA LEU A 203 -8.78 -12.91 -4.67
C LEU A 203 -9.22 -14.32 -5.09
N VAL A 204 -10.06 -14.44 -6.11
CA VAL A 204 -10.70 -15.72 -6.48
C VAL A 204 -9.79 -16.57 -7.36
N ASN A 205 -9.17 -15.96 -8.37
CA ASN A 205 -8.41 -16.67 -9.40
C ASN A 205 -6.92 -16.78 -9.07
N PHE A 206 -6.40 -15.95 -8.16
CA PHE A 206 -5.06 -16.11 -7.62
C PHE A 206 -5.08 -16.57 -6.16
N GLY A 207 -5.65 -15.76 -5.26
CA GLY A 207 -5.57 -15.97 -3.81
C GLY A 207 -6.11 -17.34 -3.36
N LEU A 208 -7.30 -17.74 -3.83
CA LEU A 208 -7.89 -19.04 -3.52
C LEU A 208 -7.24 -20.21 -4.27
N VAL A 209 -6.81 -20.00 -5.52
CA VAL A 209 -6.23 -21.06 -6.36
C VAL A 209 -4.85 -21.46 -5.85
N TYR A 210 -4.01 -20.46 -5.57
CA TYR A 210 -2.67 -20.69 -5.07
C TYR A 210 -2.63 -20.85 -3.55
N GLY A 211 -3.70 -20.52 -2.83
CA GLY A 211 -3.81 -20.75 -1.38
C GLY A 211 -2.85 -19.85 -0.58
N VAL A 212 -2.98 -18.54 -0.74
CA VAL A 212 -2.21 -17.56 0.05
C VAL A 212 -2.63 -17.58 1.52
N ASP A 213 -1.72 -17.24 2.43
CA ASP A 213 -2.00 -17.25 3.87
C ASP A 213 -2.74 -15.98 4.32
N TYR A 214 -2.37 -14.84 3.74
CA TYR A 214 -2.87 -13.52 4.10
C TYR A 214 -3.34 -12.72 2.89
N ILE A 215 -4.35 -11.88 3.13
CA ILE A 215 -4.76 -10.80 2.23
C ILE A 215 -4.56 -9.49 2.97
N ALA A 216 -3.70 -8.63 2.43
CA ALA A 216 -3.59 -7.23 2.79
C ALA A 216 -4.62 -6.44 1.96
N ALA A 217 -5.67 -5.97 2.62
CA ALA A 217 -6.76 -5.24 1.99
C ALA A 217 -6.50 -3.73 2.04
N SER A 218 -6.32 -3.13 0.87
CA SER A 218 -6.01 -1.70 0.69
C SER A 218 -7.24 -0.83 0.94
N PHE A 219 -7.03 0.40 1.42
CA PHE A 219 -8.09 1.42 1.62
C PHE A 219 -9.33 0.96 2.41
N VAL A 220 -9.15 0.09 3.41
CA VAL A 220 -10.26 -0.34 4.27
C VAL A 220 -10.77 0.84 5.10
N ARG A 221 -12.08 1.11 5.00
CA ARG A 221 -12.75 2.25 5.65
C ARG A 221 -13.68 1.81 6.78
N THR A 222 -14.30 0.64 6.66
CA THR A 222 -15.37 0.17 7.55
C THR A 222 -15.23 -1.31 7.88
N GLY A 223 -15.89 -1.79 8.94
CA GLY A 223 -15.96 -3.23 9.22
C GLY A 223 -16.70 -4.02 8.12
N GLN A 224 -17.61 -3.36 7.39
CA GLN A 224 -18.36 -3.96 6.29
C GLN A 224 -17.43 -4.34 5.12
N ASP A 225 -16.35 -3.60 4.91
CA ASP A 225 -15.34 -3.89 3.88
C ASP A 225 -14.74 -5.28 4.09
N ILE A 226 -14.41 -5.63 5.34
CA ILE A 226 -13.87 -6.94 5.70
C ILE A 226 -14.92 -8.05 5.50
N VAL A 227 -16.18 -7.76 5.81
CA VAL A 227 -17.29 -8.70 5.57
C VAL A 227 -17.45 -8.96 4.07
N ASN A 228 -17.32 -7.93 3.23
CA ASN A 228 -17.40 -8.06 1.77
C ASN A 228 -16.26 -8.93 1.23
N ILE A 229 -15.02 -8.66 1.63
CA ILE A 229 -13.85 -9.51 1.28
C ILE A 229 -14.08 -10.95 1.74
N ARG A 230 -14.57 -11.16 2.96
CA ARG A 230 -14.86 -12.50 3.48
C ARG A 230 -15.93 -13.23 2.68
N LYS A 231 -16.96 -12.52 2.17
CA LYS A 231 -17.98 -13.10 1.29
C LYS A 231 -17.39 -13.57 -0.03
N VAL A 232 -16.53 -12.77 -0.66
CA VAL A 232 -15.83 -13.13 -1.92
C VAL A 232 -14.99 -14.40 -1.72
N LEU A 233 -14.27 -14.51 -0.60
CA LEU A 233 -13.45 -15.69 -0.29
C LEU A 233 -14.28 -16.95 0.00
N GLY A 234 -15.50 -16.78 0.51
CA GLY A 234 -16.42 -17.87 0.85
C GLY A 234 -15.80 -18.94 1.77
N LEU A 235 -16.33 -20.17 1.67
CA LEU A 235 -15.83 -21.31 2.44
C LEU A 235 -14.43 -21.77 2.02
N ARG A 236 -14.07 -21.58 0.74
CA ARG A 236 -12.76 -21.95 0.18
C ARG A 236 -11.63 -21.16 0.84
N GLY A 237 -11.84 -19.87 1.10
CA GLY A 237 -10.85 -19.00 1.74
C GLY A 237 -10.96 -18.90 3.27
N ARG A 238 -11.66 -19.82 3.95
CA ARG A 238 -11.84 -19.77 5.42
C ARG A 238 -10.53 -19.74 6.21
N GLY A 239 -9.48 -20.36 5.66
CA GLY A 239 -8.14 -20.39 6.24
C GLY A 239 -7.37 -19.08 6.08
N ILE A 240 -7.68 -18.32 5.01
CA ILE A 240 -6.97 -17.10 4.65
C ILE A 240 -7.33 -15.99 5.63
N LYS A 241 -6.30 -15.36 6.19
CA LYS A 241 -6.44 -14.24 7.13
C LYS A 241 -6.51 -12.95 6.34
N ILE A 242 -7.37 -12.03 6.78
CA ILE A 242 -7.44 -10.69 6.21
C ILE A 242 -6.67 -9.77 7.15
N ILE A 243 -5.95 -8.80 6.59
CA ILE A 243 -5.26 -7.71 7.29
C ILE A 243 -5.73 -6.42 6.62
N ALA A 244 -6.39 -5.55 7.38
CA ALA A 244 -6.84 -4.26 6.86
C ALA A 244 -5.70 -3.25 6.87
N LYS A 245 -5.48 -2.58 5.73
CA LYS A 245 -4.61 -1.42 5.62
C LYS A 245 -5.46 -0.17 5.87
N ILE A 246 -5.11 0.57 6.91
CA ILE A 246 -5.79 1.82 7.28
C ILE A 246 -4.98 2.99 6.75
N GLU A 247 -5.50 3.64 5.72
CA GLU A 247 -4.78 4.64 4.93
C GLU A 247 -5.42 6.04 5.01
N LYS A 248 -6.41 6.21 5.90
CA LYS A 248 -7.05 7.50 6.23
C LYS A 248 -6.50 8.13 7.51
N SER A 249 -6.77 9.43 7.67
CA SER A 249 -6.30 10.23 8.81
C SER A 249 -6.91 9.81 10.16
N LYS A 250 -6.21 10.14 11.25
CA LYS A 250 -6.39 9.63 12.64
C LYS A 250 -7.81 9.59 13.23
N LYS A 251 -8.78 10.37 12.72
CA LYS A 251 -10.14 10.43 13.31
C LYS A 251 -10.95 9.13 13.09
N ASP A 252 -10.69 8.39 12.01
CA ASP A 252 -11.49 7.21 11.63
C ASP A 252 -11.13 5.92 12.43
N LEU A 253 -9.96 5.89 13.06
CA LEU A 253 -9.43 4.73 13.78
C LEU A 253 -10.31 4.27 14.96
N ARG A 254 -10.91 5.21 15.71
CA ARG A 254 -11.71 4.86 16.90
C ARG A 254 -13.04 4.18 16.55
N THR A 255 -13.62 4.53 15.41
CA THR A 255 -14.87 3.94 14.92
C THR A 255 -14.64 2.54 14.39
N LEU A 256 -13.56 2.32 13.62
CA LEU A 256 -13.13 1.00 13.14
C LEU A 256 -12.86 0.03 14.30
N MET A 257 -12.20 0.49 15.36
CA MET A 257 -11.88 -0.35 16.53
C MET A 257 -13.10 -0.83 17.32
N ARG A 258 -14.23 -0.10 17.27
CA ARG A 258 -15.46 -0.46 17.99
C ARG A 258 -16.24 -1.61 17.34
N PHE A 259 -16.15 -1.76 16.03
CA PHE A 259 -16.88 -2.78 15.26
C PHE A 259 -16.06 -4.04 15.01
N TRP A 260 -14.89 -4.17 15.63
CA TRP A 260 -13.93 -5.23 15.34
C TRP A 260 -14.04 -6.39 16.32
N PRO A 261 -14.57 -7.56 15.93
CA PRO A 261 -14.47 -8.75 16.74
C PRO A 261 -12.99 -9.13 16.80
N ARG A 262 -12.42 -9.23 18.01
CA ARG A 262 -11.02 -9.58 18.33
C ARG A 262 -10.48 -10.88 17.68
N ARG A 263 -11.26 -11.57 16.84
CA ARG A 263 -10.99 -12.91 16.30
C ARG A 263 -10.76 -12.98 14.78
N MET A 264 -10.97 -11.92 13.99
CA MET A 264 -11.01 -12.07 12.52
C MET A 264 -9.95 -11.35 11.70
N VAL A 265 -9.22 -10.37 12.25
CA VAL A 265 -8.24 -9.60 11.48
C VAL A 265 -7.16 -9.07 12.43
N SER A 266 -5.89 -9.31 12.11
CA SER A 266 -4.74 -8.79 12.85
C SER A 266 -4.49 -7.33 12.49
N TRP A 267 -4.22 -6.51 13.49
CA TRP A 267 -3.87 -5.10 13.31
C TRP A 267 -2.39 -4.99 12.91
N TRP A 268 -2.10 -4.24 11.84
CA TRP A 268 -0.74 -3.81 11.54
C TRP A 268 -0.77 -2.30 11.31
N PRO A 269 -0.07 -1.50 12.14
CA PRO A 269 0.26 -0.16 11.73
C PRO A 269 1.21 -0.33 10.54
N VAL A 270 0.79 0.15 9.37
CA VAL A 270 1.68 0.25 8.21
C VAL A 270 2.73 1.31 8.58
N VAL A 271 3.78 0.88 9.27
CA VAL A 271 5.06 1.55 9.23
C VAL A 271 5.88 0.75 8.23
N THR A 272 5.56 0.92 6.95
CA THR A 272 6.40 0.43 5.86
C THR A 272 7.67 1.26 5.85
N TRP A 273 8.73 0.70 6.40
CA TRP A 273 10.07 1.10 5.99
C TRP A 273 10.43 0.23 4.79
N ALA A 274 10.42 0.81 3.59
CA ALA A 274 10.97 0.16 2.42
C ALA A 274 12.50 0.21 2.54
N TRP A 275 13.12 -0.96 2.62
CA TRP A 275 14.56 -1.10 2.62
C TRP A 275 14.99 -1.81 1.34
N ARG A 276 15.89 -1.19 0.58
CA ARG A 276 16.50 -1.81 -0.58
C ARG A 276 17.73 -2.58 -0.10
N PHE A 277 17.75 -3.89 -0.38
CA PHE A 277 18.94 -4.69 -0.12
C PHE A 277 19.92 -4.53 -1.27
N HIS A 278 21.15 -4.12 -0.96
CA HIS A 278 22.23 -4.02 -1.94
C HIS A 278 23.21 -5.19 -1.73
N PRO A 279 23.17 -6.23 -2.58
CA PRO A 279 24.00 -7.43 -2.42
C PRO A 279 25.49 -7.11 -2.34
N GLU A 280 25.94 -6.12 -3.11
CA GLU A 280 27.35 -5.71 -3.17
C GLU A 280 27.84 -4.97 -1.93
N LYS A 281 26.91 -4.44 -1.11
CA LYS A 281 27.25 -3.67 0.10
C LYS A 281 26.95 -4.45 1.38
N GLY A 282 26.15 -5.52 1.33
CA GLY A 282 25.71 -6.24 2.52
C GLY A 282 24.89 -5.40 3.50
N VAL A 283 24.31 -4.28 3.03
CA VAL A 283 23.58 -3.30 3.86
C VAL A 283 22.19 -3.03 3.25
N LEU A 284 21.21 -2.83 4.14
CA LEU A 284 19.87 -2.34 3.82
C LEU A 284 19.91 -0.79 3.81
N SER A 285 19.51 -0.15 2.71
CA SER A 285 19.34 1.32 2.63
C SER A 285 17.86 1.68 2.58
N SER A 286 17.48 2.82 3.15
CA SER A 286 16.10 3.32 3.06
C SER A 286 15.91 4.05 1.72
N GLU A 287 14.71 3.98 1.12
CA GLU A 287 14.41 4.71 -0.14
C GLU A 287 14.55 6.25 -0.03
N ASN A 288 14.72 6.79 1.18
CA ASN A 288 14.92 8.22 1.41
C ASN A 288 16.39 8.66 1.44
N ASP A 289 17.36 7.76 1.28
CA ASP A 289 18.80 8.07 1.40
C ASP A 289 19.50 8.39 0.07
N ASP A 290 18.79 8.45 -1.05
CA ASP A 290 19.35 8.96 -2.32
C ASP A 290 19.15 10.49 -2.39
N SER A 291 19.95 11.21 -1.58
CA SER A 291 20.21 12.65 -1.70
C SER A 291 21.71 12.90 -1.84
#